data_AF-A0A085LIR6-F1
#
_entry.id   AF-A0A085LIR6-F1
#
_cell.length_a   1.000
_cell.length_b   1.000
_cell.length_c   1.000
_cell.angle_alpha   90.00
_cell.angle_beta   90.00
_cell.angle_gamma   90.00
#
_symmetry.space_group_name_H-M   'P 1'
#
loop_
_entity.id
_entity.type
_entity.pdbx_description
1 polymer ?
#
loop_
_entity_poly.entity_id
_entity_poly.type
_entity_poly.pdbx_seq_one_letter_code
_entity_poly.pdbx_strand_id
1 'polypeptide(L)'
;MYALLHCIRDFLPSVMAARCSLQFYVDNYLDSFSNAKEAIAHCVALREATTGGGFPLVKWASRRPEVLLSFPEGECSLTSLDLSPGTHHVDGVLGLFWDPREDAFRFPVTIPVGP
;
A
#
# COMPACT_ATOMS: atom_id res chain seq x y z
N MET A 1 12.74 -4.57 -7.18
CA MET A 1 11.49 -4.75 -7.94
C MET A 1 11.44 -6.05 -8.74
N TYR A 2 12.43 -6.38 -9.59
CA TYR A 2 12.38 -7.60 -10.43
C TYR A 2 12.10 -8.90 -9.65
N ALA A 3 12.80 -9.13 -8.54
CA ALA A 3 12.61 -10.32 -7.70
C ALA A 3 11.22 -10.38 -7.03
N LEU A 4 10.69 -9.25 -6.56
CA LEU A 4 9.34 -9.14 -6.00
C LEU A 4 8.27 -9.47 -7.06
N LEU A 5 8.40 -8.93 -8.28
CA LEU A 5 7.47 -9.21 -9.37
C LEU A 5 7.53 -10.68 -9.81
N HIS A 6 8.71 -11.29 -9.80
CA HIS A 6 8.85 -12.73 -10.05
C HIS A 6 8.17 -13.55 -8.97
N CYS A 7 8.42 -13.26 -7.69
CA CYS A 7 7.73 -13.88 -6.56
C CYS A 7 6.20 -13.82 -6.73
N ILE A 8 5.66 -12.65 -7.05
CA ILE A 8 4.21 -12.48 -7.25
C ILE A 8 3.69 -13.38 -8.39
N ARG A 9 4.43 -13.51 -9.49
CA ARG A 9 4.05 -14.35 -10.64
C ARG A 9 4.14 -15.85 -10.36
N ASP A 10 5.07 -16.26 -9.51
CA ASP A 10 5.28 -17.67 -9.19
C ASP A 10 4.25 -18.19 -8.18
N PHE A 11 3.77 -17.34 -7.27
CA PHE A 11 2.90 -17.74 -6.16
C PHE A 11 1.42 -17.31 -6.31
N LEU A 12 1.07 -16.40 -7.24
CA LEU A 12 -0.32 -16.00 -7.48
C LEU A 12 -0.88 -16.51 -8.82
N PRO A 13 -2.20 -16.76 -8.92
CA PRO A 13 -2.89 -16.97 -10.19
C PRO A 13 -2.58 -15.87 -11.21
N SER A 14 -2.42 -16.23 -12.48
CA SER A 14 -1.93 -15.35 -13.55
C SER A 14 -2.64 -14.00 -13.64
N VAL A 15 -3.98 -13.99 -13.51
CA VAL A 15 -4.79 -12.77 -13.58
C VAL A 15 -4.50 -11.84 -12.38
N MET A 16 -4.41 -12.41 -11.18
CA MET A 16 -4.11 -11.64 -9.97
C MET A 16 -2.66 -11.15 -9.98
N ALA A 17 -1.71 -12.00 -10.39
CA ALA A 17 -0.31 -11.62 -10.53
C ALA A 17 -0.13 -10.44 -11.51
N ALA A 18 -0.81 -10.48 -12.65
CA ALA A 18 -0.78 -9.41 -13.64
C ALA A 18 -1.33 -8.09 -13.07
N ARG A 19 -2.47 -8.13 -12.38
CA ARG A 19 -3.04 -6.96 -11.71
C ARG A 19 -2.10 -6.42 -10.64
N CYS A 20 -1.65 -7.25 -9.70
CA CYS A 20 -0.77 -6.83 -8.62
C CYS A 20 0.50 -6.18 -9.17
N SER A 21 1.10 -6.77 -10.22
CA SER A 21 2.32 -6.24 -10.84
C SER A 21 2.19 -4.82 -11.39
N LEU A 22 0.99 -4.38 -11.78
CA LEU A 22 0.73 -3.03 -12.29
C LEU A 22 0.54 -1.99 -11.18
N GLN A 23 0.19 -2.46 -9.98
CA GLN A 23 -0.20 -1.63 -8.84
C GLN A 23 0.94 -1.41 -7.84
N PHE A 24 2.13 -1.93 -8.13
CA PHE A 24 3.33 -1.66 -7.35
C PHE A 24 4.04 -0.40 -7.85
N TYR A 25 4.35 0.50 -6.92
CA TYR A 25 5.34 1.54 -7.09
C TYR A 25 6.52 1.26 -6.17
N VAL A 26 7.67 0.89 -6.74
CA VAL A 26 8.86 0.43 -6.01
C VAL A 26 8.53 -0.74 -5.08
N ASP A 27 8.39 -0.49 -3.78
CA ASP A 27 8.09 -1.42 -2.71
C ASP A 27 6.66 -1.26 -2.15
N ASN A 28 5.92 -0.23 -2.61
CA ASN A 28 4.58 0.07 -2.15
C ASN A 28 3.52 -0.51 -3.09
N TYR A 29 2.55 -1.22 -2.53
CA TYR A 29 1.36 -1.70 -3.22
C TYR A 29 0.18 -0.77 -2.91
N LEU A 30 -0.54 -0.31 -3.94
CA LEU A 30 -1.77 0.46 -3.77
C LEU A 30 -2.78 0.08 -4.85
N ASP A 31 -3.96 -0.36 -4.43
CA ASP A 31 -5.02 -0.80 -5.34
C ASP A 31 -6.41 -0.47 -4.77
N SER A 32 -7.42 -0.43 -5.64
CA SER A 32 -8.81 -0.17 -5.27
C SER A 32 -9.71 -1.31 -5.76
N PHE A 33 -10.70 -1.67 -4.95
CA PHE A 33 -11.58 -2.80 -5.22
C PHE A 33 -13.04 -2.37 -5.09
N SER A 34 -13.90 -3.07 -5.82
CA SER A 34 -15.34 -2.78 -5.85
C SER A 34 -16.03 -3.07 -4.50
N ASN A 35 -15.48 -4.04 -3.76
CA ASN A 35 -16.00 -4.47 -2.47
C ASN A 35 -14.87 -5.05 -1.60
N ALA A 36 -15.09 -5.10 -0.29
CA ALA A 36 -14.08 -5.59 0.65
C ALA A 36 -13.80 -7.09 0.54
N LYS A 37 -14.78 -7.91 0.16
CA LYS A 37 -14.54 -9.36 0.02
C LYS A 37 -13.49 -9.62 -1.07
N GLU A 38 -13.60 -8.92 -2.20
CA GLU A 38 -12.60 -8.93 -3.26
C GLU A 38 -11.25 -8.41 -2.75
N ALA A 39 -11.24 -7.26 -2.06
CA ALA A 39 -10.01 -6.69 -1.50
C ALA A 39 -9.29 -7.65 -0.53
N ILE A 40 -10.04 -8.27 0.40
CA ILE A 40 -9.50 -9.23 1.38
C ILE A 40 -8.89 -10.41 0.64
N ALA A 41 -9.61 -11.02 -0.31
CA ALA A 41 -9.11 -12.16 -1.06
C ALA A 41 -7.81 -11.84 -1.81
N HIS A 42 -7.74 -10.67 -2.46
CA HIS A 42 -6.55 -10.22 -3.18
C HIS A 42 -5.38 -9.92 -2.25
N CYS A 43 -5.60 -9.11 -1.21
CA CYS A 43 -4.53 -8.64 -0.34
C CYS A 43 -3.99 -9.76 0.57
N VAL A 44 -4.82 -10.69 1.01
CA VAL A 44 -4.38 -11.87 1.78
C VAL A 44 -3.52 -12.79 0.91
N ALA A 45 -3.96 -13.11 -0.31
CA ALA A 45 -3.17 -13.92 -1.22
C ALA A 45 -1.83 -13.25 -1.56
N LEU A 46 -1.85 -11.94 -1.83
CA LEU A 46 -0.64 -11.17 -2.08
C LEU A 46 0.32 -11.19 -0.88
N ARG A 47 -0.20 -11.01 0.35
CA ARG A 47 0.59 -11.11 1.59
C ARG A 47 1.26 -12.48 1.71
N GLU A 48 0.52 -13.55 1.50
CA GLU A 48 1.05 -14.92 1.60
C GLU A 48 2.14 -15.19 0.56
N ALA A 49 1.89 -14.83 -0.71
CA ALA A 49 2.84 -14.97 -1.79
C ALA A 49 4.14 -14.21 -1.51
N THR A 50 4.03 -12.94 -1.15
CA THR A 50 5.18 -12.08 -0.90
C THR A 50 5.95 -12.47 0.36
N THR A 51 5.27 -12.91 1.41
CA THR A 51 5.91 -13.48 2.62
C THR A 51 6.65 -14.77 2.27
N GLY A 52 6.04 -15.67 1.49
CA GLY A 52 6.66 -16.92 1.05
C GLY A 52 7.92 -16.73 0.21
N GLY A 53 7.98 -15.65 -0.58
CA GLY A 53 9.17 -15.27 -1.34
C GLY A 53 10.18 -14.38 -0.63
N GLY A 54 10.00 -14.11 0.68
CA GLY A 54 10.95 -13.29 1.47
C GLY A 54 10.78 -11.79 1.33
N PHE A 55 9.64 -11.31 0.83
CA PHE A 55 9.28 -9.90 0.68
C PHE A 55 8.03 -9.54 1.49
N PRO A 56 8.00 -9.71 2.83
CA PRO A 56 6.80 -9.48 3.61
C PRO A 56 6.30 -8.03 3.45
N LEU A 57 5.03 -7.88 3.08
CA LEU A 57 4.34 -6.60 3.04
C LEU A 57 3.83 -6.22 4.44
N VAL A 58 4.06 -4.97 4.82
CA VAL A 58 3.72 -4.40 6.12
C VAL A 58 3.03 -3.05 5.93
N LYS A 59 2.51 -2.46 7.02
CA LYS A 59 1.82 -1.17 7.02
C LYS A 59 0.54 -1.18 6.17
N TRP A 60 -0.23 -2.27 6.24
CA TRP A 60 -1.52 -2.40 5.55
C TRP A 60 -2.47 -1.28 5.99
N ALA A 61 -3.04 -0.58 5.02
CA ALA A 61 -3.97 0.53 5.24
C ALA A 61 -5.21 0.35 4.35
N SER A 62 -6.39 0.64 4.88
CA SER A 62 -7.64 0.60 4.13
C SER A 62 -8.67 1.52 4.76
N ARG A 63 -9.57 2.07 3.93
CA ARG A 63 -10.77 2.78 4.37
C ARG A 63 -11.80 1.85 5.03
N ARG A 64 -11.79 0.55 4.69
CA ARG A 64 -12.75 -0.41 5.20
C ARG A 64 -12.13 -1.21 6.36
N PRO A 65 -12.66 -1.12 7.59
CA PRO A 65 -12.08 -1.80 8.74
C PRO A 65 -12.10 -3.32 8.59
N GLU A 66 -13.11 -3.87 7.92
CA GLU A 66 -13.20 -5.30 7.60
C GLU A 66 -12.01 -5.83 6.78
N VAL A 67 -11.36 -4.98 5.98
CA VAL A 67 -10.14 -5.34 5.25
C VAL A 67 -8.94 -5.35 6.20
N LEU A 68 -8.84 -4.40 7.13
CA LEU A 68 -7.74 -4.38 8.11
C LEU A 68 -7.83 -5.54 9.11
N LEU A 69 -9.05 -5.95 9.48
CA LEU A 69 -9.30 -7.09 10.37
C LEU A 69 -8.86 -8.44 9.78
N SER A 70 -8.59 -8.53 8.47
CA SER A 70 -8.01 -9.74 7.87
C SER A 70 -6.50 -9.87 8.04
N PHE A 71 -5.83 -8.87 8.62
CA PHE A 71 -4.39 -8.84 8.84
C PHE A 71 -4.04 -8.85 10.33
N PRO A 72 -2.86 -9.38 10.71
CA PRO A 72 -2.36 -9.24 12.08
C PRO A 72 -2.21 -7.77 12.47
N GLU A 73 -2.56 -7.42 13.71
CA GLU A 73 -2.52 -6.02 14.19
C GLU A 73 -1.15 -5.35 14.00
N GLY A 74 -0.06 -6.09 14.16
CA GLY A 74 1.31 -5.59 13.99
C GLY A 74 1.70 -5.30 12.54
N GLU A 75 0.92 -5.74 11.56
CA GLU A 75 1.15 -5.48 10.14
C GLU A 75 0.28 -4.34 9.60
N CYS A 76 -0.69 -3.85 10.38
CA CYS A 76 -1.61 -2.78 10.01
C CYS A 76 -1.06 -1.39 10.37
N SER A 77 -1.28 -0.41 9.50
CA SER A 77 -1.07 1.00 9.84
C SER A 77 -2.29 1.55 10.57
N LEU A 78 -2.10 1.99 11.81
CA LEU A 78 -3.15 2.62 12.63
C LEU A 78 -3.40 4.11 12.27
N THR A 79 -2.57 4.69 11.40
CA THR A 79 -2.55 6.13 11.08
C THR A 79 -2.39 6.37 9.57
N SER A 80 -2.58 7.61 9.12
CA SER A 80 -2.37 8.07 7.73
C SER A 80 -1.06 7.55 7.15
N LEU A 81 -1.11 7.03 5.92
CA LEU A 81 0.05 6.47 5.23
C LEU A 81 0.80 7.59 4.51
N ASP A 82 2.08 7.75 4.84
CA ASP A 82 2.99 8.62 4.09
C ASP A 82 3.43 7.91 2.80
N LEU A 83 3.17 8.54 1.65
CA LEU A 83 3.56 8.03 0.33
C LEU A 83 4.87 8.66 -0.17
N SER A 84 5.60 9.36 0.70
CA SER A 84 6.90 9.93 0.37
C SER A 84 7.97 8.82 0.24
N PRO A 85 8.74 8.80 -0.86
CA PRO A 85 9.85 7.87 -0.98
C PRO A 85 11.06 8.39 -0.17
N GLY A 86 11.29 7.81 1.02
CA GLY A 86 12.53 7.96 1.77
C GLY A 86 12.64 9.21 2.65
N THR A 87 13.21 9.00 3.82
CA THR A 87 13.23 9.94 4.95
C THR A 87 14.18 11.13 4.78
N HIS A 88 13.74 12.26 5.33
CA HIS A 88 14.47 13.47 5.70
C HIS A 88 14.67 14.57 4.65
N HIS A 89 14.05 15.71 5.01
CA HIS A 89 14.29 17.08 4.59
C HIS A 89 14.13 17.40 3.11
N VAL A 90 12.92 17.86 2.79
CA VAL A 90 12.63 18.90 1.79
C VAL A 90 13.38 18.70 0.47
N ASP A 91 12.99 17.70 -0.31
CA ASP A 91 12.98 17.76 -1.77
C ASP A 91 12.07 16.62 -2.26
N GLY A 92 10.82 16.98 -2.56
CA GLY A 92 9.75 16.01 -2.79
C GLY A 92 9.85 15.30 -4.13
N VAL A 93 9.57 14.00 -4.15
CA VAL A 93 9.17 13.31 -5.39
C VAL A 93 7.65 13.16 -5.48
N LEU A 94 6.89 13.13 -4.37
CA LEU A 94 5.42 13.15 -4.39
C LEU A 94 4.72 13.96 -3.27
N GLY A 95 5.25 14.08 -2.04
CA GLY A 95 4.71 15.00 -1.01
C GLY A 95 3.27 14.76 -0.54
N LEU A 96 2.71 13.57 -0.81
CA LEU A 96 1.31 13.22 -0.53
C LEU A 96 1.21 12.24 0.66
N PHE A 97 0.19 12.45 1.48
CA PHE A 97 -0.27 11.58 2.55
C PHE A 97 -1.64 11.05 2.18
N TRP A 98 -1.90 9.77 2.38
CA TRP A 98 -3.27 9.24 2.25
C TRP A 98 -3.92 9.15 3.62
N ASP A 99 -5.08 9.80 3.78
CA ASP A 99 -5.95 9.65 4.95
C ASP A 99 -7.07 8.64 4.63
N PRO A 100 -6.95 7.39 5.10
CA PRO A 100 -7.95 6.36 4.81
C PRO A 100 -9.33 6.69 5.44
N ARG A 101 -9.39 7.55 6.47
CA ARG A 101 -10.65 7.96 7.12
C ARG A 101 -11.50 8.87 6.26
N GLU A 102 -10.88 9.67 5.41
CA GLU A 102 -11.55 10.60 4.50
C GLU A 102 -11.47 10.17 3.04
N ASP A 103 -10.68 9.13 2.73
CA ASP A 103 -10.36 8.70 1.36
C ASP A 103 -9.71 9.81 0.53
N ALA A 104 -8.89 10.62 1.19
CA ALA A 104 -8.34 11.84 0.62
C ALA A 104 -6.82 11.81 0.68
N PHE A 105 -6.20 12.28 -0.40
CA PHE A 105 -4.80 12.65 -0.38
C PHE A 105 -4.64 14.06 0.20
N ARG A 106 -3.67 14.22 1.09
CA ARG A 106 -3.32 15.48 1.75
C ARG A 106 -1.86 15.81 1.45
N PHE A 107 -1.52 17.08 1.42
CA PHE A 107 -0.13 17.54 1.33
C PHE A 107 0.07 18.73 2.28
N PRO A 108 1.29 18.91 2.81
CA PRO A 108 1.57 20.01 3.72
C PRO A 108 1.71 21.32 2.91
N VAL A 109 1.07 22.38 3.39
CA VAL A 109 1.19 23.73 2.83
C VAL A 109 1.81 24.63 3.88
N THR A 110 2.91 25.30 3.53
CA THR A 110 3.47 26.39 4.35
C THR A 110 3.02 27.70 3.72
N ILE A 111 2.15 28.44 4.41
CA ILE A 111 1.74 29.78 3.98
C ILE A 111 2.78 30.76 4.52
N PRO A 112 3.53 31.49 3.67
CA PRO A 112 4.44 32.51 4.15
C PRO A 112 3.65 33.60 4.86
N VAL A 113 4.07 33.93 6.09
CA VAL A 113 3.52 35.08 6.82
C VAL A 113 4.05 36.33 6.12
N GLY A 114 3.15 37.17 5.63
CA GLY A 114 3.50 38.45 5.01
C GLY A 114 4.21 39.38 6.00
N PRO A 115 4.89 40.44 5.49
CA PRO A 115 5.56 41.42 6.34
C PRO A 115 4.60 42.16 7.29
#